data_AF-A0A9E5IYX9-F1
#
_entry.id   AF-A0A9E5IYX9-F1
#
_cell.length_a   1.000
_cell.length_b   1.000
_cell.length_c   1.000
_cell.angle_alpha   90.00
_cell.angle_beta   90.00
_cell.angle_gamma   90.00
#
_symmetry.space_group_name_H-M   'P 1'
#
loop_
_entity.id
_entity.type
_entity.pdbx_description
1 polymer ?
#
loop_
_entity_poly.entity_id
_entity_poly.type
_entity_poly.pdbx_seq_one_letter_code
_entity_poly.pdbx_strand_id
1 'polypeptide(L)'
;MERFSSHGGGNLFHVLSSSRTFPHLMNRLFLLFLFLLAAGTNLQAAQTEASLVPDDPSFDSLAIQHRGRIKPFLSFAQEIATTLTGRTSVQLPDLGKVGARRLILSLWMEPAGWDQEPILLVEDPSLRQELGLTEHTRLFSLRRLSALPRLAQLSAMAESARASGSRDSVPPAAAAAQIVTLRVNLLQSILSGEAMRMIPPPEGSLPGAPWAPASGQIKSPSAISEIQSHARLPQTKLALEVLYLKFHPFRWAWVCWLLAALLLVAAGKEKSSRTLSLGWAFSLLGSLLLVTGFAVRIWIAGRPPVTNMYESILWVAFGTSLFAIFFASRYRTPAYLLAASPVVILALVASDLQPAVLDPSLNPLVPVLRSNFWLTIHVLTITLSYGAFALATALGHFLVFRSLQARALPSVTDAGVIQLYRCLQIGVLLLAAGVILGGVWANYSWGRFWDWDPKETWALIALLSYIILLHGRLGGWWGGYGLAVGSIACFLTILMAWYGVNFVLGKGLHSYGFGNGGQFYVGLFALLELLFILFALVRRPRPAPSS
;
A
#
# COMPACT_ATOMS: atom_id res chain seq x y z
N MET A 1 16.50 42.91 -2.96
CA MET A 1 17.59 43.66 -3.61
C MET A 1 18.90 43.25 -2.93
N GLU A 2 19.79 42.69 -3.76
CA GLU A 2 21.26 42.61 -3.70
C GLU A 2 22.02 42.28 -2.39
N ARG A 3 22.48 41.02 -2.28
CA ARG A 3 23.88 40.58 -2.51
C ARG A 3 24.04 39.12 -2.07
N PHE A 4 24.12 38.19 -3.04
CA PHE A 4 24.76 36.89 -2.85
C PHE A 4 25.35 36.45 -4.19
N SER A 5 26.61 36.81 -4.41
CA SER A 5 27.46 36.24 -5.46
C SER A 5 28.36 35.16 -4.86
N SER A 6 28.36 34.02 -5.53
CA SER A 6 29.46 33.07 -5.69
C SER A 6 30.11 32.48 -4.44
N HIS A 7 29.68 31.27 -4.06
CA HIS A 7 30.57 30.13 -3.84
C HIS A 7 29.96 28.91 -4.54
N GLY A 8 30.74 28.28 -5.42
CA GLY A 8 30.31 27.22 -6.33
C GLY A 8 29.95 25.93 -5.61
N GLY A 9 28.68 25.78 -5.24
CA GLY A 9 28.06 24.49 -4.97
C GLY A 9 27.08 24.19 -6.10
N GLY A 10 27.36 23.18 -6.92
CA GLY A 10 26.45 22.73 -7.97
C GLY A 10 25.09 22.40 -7.38
N ASN A 11 24.13 23.30 -7.59
CA ASN A 11 22.77 23.19 -7.09
C ASN A 11 22.12 21.95 -7.71
N LEU A 12 21.48 21.07 -6.91
CA LEU A 12 20.84 19.81 -7.34
C LEU A 12 19.95 19.98 -8.60
N PHE A 13 19.39 21.18 -8.75
CA PHE A 13 18.64 21.69 -9.89
C PHE A 13 19.34 21.62 -11.25
N HIS A 14 20.65 21.84 -11.33
CA HIS A 14 21.35 22.03 -12.60
C HIS A 14 21.59 20.72 -13.37
N VAL A 15 21.36 19.58 -12.72
CA VAL A 15 21.70 18.24 -13.23
C VAL A 15 20.49 17.54 -13.85
N LEU A 16 19.28 17.80 -13.35
CA LEU A 16 18.03 17.26 -13.90
C LEU A 16 17.57 18.00 -15.18
N SER A 17 18.17 19.16 -15.46
CA SER A 17 17.82 19.99 -16.61
C SER A 17 18.45 19.55 -17.93
N SER A 18 19.58 18.84 -17.89
CA SER A 18 20.47 18.66 -19.05
C SER A 18 20.31 17.35 -19.84
N SER A 19 19.44 16.42 -19.43
CA SER A 19 19.30 15.13 -20.12
C SER A 19 18.20 15.15 -21.21
N ARG A 20 18.60 14.84 -22.46
CA ARG A 20 17.71 14.71 -23.63
C ARG A 20 16.98 13.35 -23.71
N THR A 21 17.29 12.39 -22.84
CA THR A 21 16.84 10.99 -22.97
C THR A 21 15.56 10.64 -22.22
N PHE A 22 15.18 11.41 -21.18
CA PHE A 22 14.03 11.14 -20.33
C PHE A 22 12.64 11.39 -21.00
N PRO A 23 12.44 12.45 -21.83
CA PRO A 23 11.13 12.73 -22.44
C PRO A 23 10.68 11.68 -23.47
N HIS A 24 11.63 11.04 -24.17
CA HIS A 24 11.33 10.14 -25.28
C HIS A 24 10.89 8.74 -24.84
N LEU A 25 11.28 8.30 -23.63
CA LEU A 25 10.87 7.01 -23.05
C LEU A 25 9.42 7.07 -22.50
N MET A 26 9.03 8.21 -21.92
CA MET A 26 7.66 8.41 -21.39
C MET A 26 6.61 8.55 -22.50
N ASN A 27 6.92 9.24 -23.60
CA ASN A 27 6.02 9.32 -24.75
C ASN A 27 5.76 7.96 -25.41
N ARG A 28 6.75 7.05 -25.40
CA ARG A 28 6.58 5.71 -25.97
C ARG A 28 5.78 4.76 -25.07
N LEU A 29 5.93 4.89 -23.75
CA LEU A 29 5.12 4.11 -22.77
C LEU A 29 3.67 4.61 -22.70
N PHE A 30 3.44 5.91 -22.88
CA PHE A 30 2.09 6.50 -22.91
C PHE A 30 1.30 6.12 -24.18
N LEU A 31 1.97 6.02 -25.33
CA LEU A 31 1.36 5.57 -26.58
C LEU A 31 1.11 4.05 -26.60
N LEU A 32 1.96 3.25 -25.94
CA LEU A 32 1.73 1.80 -25.76
C LEU A 32 0.51 1.51 -24.86
N PHE A 33 0.27 2.38 -23.87
CA PHE A 33 -0.91 2.34 -22.99
C PHE A 33 -2.22 2.68 -23.71
N LEU A 34 -2.17 3.61 -24.67
CA LEU A 34 -3.33 3.98 -25.52
C LEU A 34 -3.64 2.93 -26.60
N PHE A 35 -2.64 2.19 -27.08
CA PHE A 35 -2.81 1.15 -28.11
C PHE A 35 -3.43 -0.15 -27.55
N LEU A 36 -3.20 -0.47 -26.27
CA LEU A 36 -3.79 -1.64 -25.59
C LEU A 36 -5.28 -1.46 -25.22
N LEU A 37 -5.85 -0.28 -25.44
CA LEU A 37 -7.25 0.06 -25.17
C LEU A 37 -8.20 -0.19 -26.37
N ALA A 38 -7.67 -0.61 -27.52
CA ALA A 38 -8.44 -0.75 -28.76
C ALA A 38 -8.18 -2.10 -29.45
N ALA A 39 -8.69 -3.19 -28.89
CA ALA A 39 -8.89 -4.44 -29.64
C ALA A 39 -9.92 -5.34 -28.95
N GLY A 40 -11.04 -5.61 -29.63
CA GLY A 40 -11.96 -6.67 -29.27
C GLY A 40 -13.41 -6.40 -29.67
N THR A 41 -13.76 -6.67 -30.92
CA THR A 41 -15.13 -6.95 -31.35
C THR A 41 -15.22 -8.44 -31.68
N ASN A 42 -16.26 -9.15 -31.25
CA ASN A 42 -17.07 -10.02 -32.12
C ASN A 42 -18.26 -10.70 -31.42
N LEU A 43 -19.42 -10.46 -32.03
CA LEU A 43 -20.56 -11.34 -32.36
C LEU A 43 -21.12 -12.37 -31.37
N GLN A 44 -22.40 -12.12 -31.07
CA GLN A 44 -23.42 -12.91 -30.39
C GLN A 44 -23.49 -14.40 -30.76
N ALA A 45 -23.74 -15.22 -29.74
CA ALA A 45 -24.62 -16.37 -29.82
C ALA A 45 -25.54 -16.39 -28.60
N ALA A 46 -26.85 -16.50 -28.81
CA ALA A 46 -27.85 -16.41 -27.77
C ALA A 46 -27.84 -17.63 -26.82
N GLN A 47 -27.47 -17.40 -25.57
CA GLN A 47 -27.78 -18.23 -24.41
C GLN A 47 -28.06 -17.27 -23.24
N THR A 48 -29.00 -17.59 -22.36
CA THR A 48 -29.55 -16.67 -21.35
C THR A 48 -28.46 -16.01 -20.48
N GLU A 49 -28.08 -14.78 -20.85
CA GLU A 49 -26.97 -14.00 -20.26
C GLU A 49 -27.33 -13.47 -18.86
N ALA A 50 -26.33 -13.32 -18.00
CA ALA A 50 -26.50 -12.65 -16.71
C ALA A 50 -26.99 -11.21 -16.94
N SER A 51 -28.06 -10.80 -16.25
CA SER A 51 -28.63 -9.46 -16.42
C SER A 51 -28.03 -8.48 -15.41
N LEU A 52 -27.80 -7.24 -15.87
CA LEU A 52 -27.30 -6.16 -15.02
C LEU A 52 -28.43 -5.29 -14.53
N VAL A 53 -28.58 -5.23 -13.21
CA VAL A 53 -29.48 -4.31 -12.52
C VAL A 53 -29.05 -2.85 -12.77
N PRO A 54 -29.98 -1.88 -12.79
CA PRO A 54 -29.66 -0.46 -12.82
C PRO A 54 -28.70 -0.05 -11.70
N ASP A 55 -27.78 0.87 -12.00
CA ASP A 55 -26.85 1.38 -11.00
C ASP A 55 -27.54 2.44 -10.12
N ASP A 56 -28.00 2.02 -8.94
CA ASP A 56 -28.76 2.89 -8.03
C ASP A 56 -27.89 3.38 -6.84
N PRO A 57 -27.53 4.67 -6.80
CA PRO A 57 -26.72 5.24 -5.72
C PRO A 57 -27.47 5.34 -4.37
N SER A 58 -28.79 5.14 -4.34
CA SER A 58 -29.57 5.14 -3.09
C SER A 58 -29.13 4.04 -2.12
N PHE A 59 -28.50 2.98 -2.64
CA PHE A 59 -27.92 1.93 -1.82
C PHE A 59 -26.65 2.35 -1.09
N ASP A 60 -25.90 3.37 -1.54
CA ASP A 60 -24.54 3.66 -1.08
C ASP A 60 -24.42 3.76 0.45
N SER A 61 -25.38 4.45 1.07
CA SER A 61 -25.40 4.75 2.51
C SER A 61 -26.15 3.70 3.35
N LEU A 62 -26.82 2.72 2.74
CA LEU A 62 -27.52 1.68 3.49
C LEU A 62 -26.53 0.91 4.34
N ALA A 63 -26.91 0.64 5.58
CA ALA A 63 -26.05 -0.06 6.52
C ALA A 63 -26.04 -1.57 6.20
N ILE A 64 -24.86 -2.17 6.27
CA ILE A 64 -24.68 -3.61 6.17
C ILE A 64 -23.69 -4.06 7.24
N GLN A 65 -23.99 -5.17 7.91
CA GLN A 65 -23.08 -5.78 8.85
C GLN A 65 -22.22 -6.83 8.14
N HIS A 66 -20.90 -6.62 8.12
CA HIS A 66 -19.95 -7.58 7.58
C HIS A 66 -18.75 -7.71 8.52
N ARG A 67 -18.36 -8.96 8.83
CA ARG A 67 -17.26 -9.28 9.76
C ARG A 67 -17.37 -8.56 11.12
N GLY A 68 -18.58 -8.45 11.65
CA GLY A 68 -18.86 -7.78 12.94
C GLY A 68 -18.83 -6.26 12.91
N ARG A 69 -18.58 -5.61 11.76
CA ARG A 69 -18.62 -4.16 11.58
C ARG A 69 -19.84 -3.75 10.77
N ILE A 70 -20.56 -2.73 11.23
CA ILE A 70 -21.57 -2.03 10.45
C ILE A 70 -20.86 -0.99 9.57
N LYS A 71 -21.09 -1.05 8.26
CA LYS A 71 -20.48 -0.16 7.26
C LYS A 71 -21.50 0.20 6.16
N PRO A 72 -21.25 1.24 5.35
CA PRO A 72 -22.10 1.54 4.21
C PRO A 72 -22.02 0.43 3.15
N PHE A 73 -23.11 0.20 2.42
CA PHE A 73 -23.14 -0.79 1.36
C PHE A 73 -22.08 -0.54 0.29
N LEU A 74 -21.77 0.72 -0.05
CA LEU A 74 -20.70 1.02 -1.02
C LEU A 74 -19.33 0.47 -0.54
N SER A 75 -19.04 0.56 0.76
CA SER A 75 -17.81 0.04 1.37
C SER A 75 -17.77 -1.48 1.27
N PHE A 76 -18.87 -2.14 1.62
CA PHE A 76 -19.04 -3.59 1.44
C PHE A 76 -18.87 -3.98 -0.03
N ALA A 77 -19.56 -3.33 -0.95
CA ALA A 77 -19.53 -3.67 -2.36
C ALA A 77 -18.11 -3.59 -2.94
N GLN A 78 -17.34 -2.53 -2.61
CA GLN A 78 -15.95 -2.39 -3.04
C GLN A 78 -15.02 -3.46 -2.45
N GLU A 79 -15.18 -3.79 -1.16
CA GLU A 79 -14.41 -4.86 -0.49
C GLU A 79 -14.69 -6.22 -1.13
N ILE A 80 -15.95 -6.55 -1.36
CA ILE A 80 -16.37 -7.82 -1.94
C ILE A 80 -15.94 -7.91 -3.41
N ALA A 81 -16.18 -6.88 -4.22
CA ALA A 81 -15.75 -6.85 -5.62
C ALA A 81 -14.23 -7.00 -5.74
N THR A 82 -13.45 -6.34 -4.87
CA THR A 82 -12.00 -6.48 -4.82
C THR A 82 -11.58 -7.89 -4.37
N THR A 83 -12.28 -8.47 -3.40
CA THR A 83 -12.00 -9.83 -2.92
C THR A 83 -12.24 -10.86 -4.01
N LEU A 84 -13.33 -10.72 -4.77
CA LEU A 84 -13.71 -11.63 -5.85
C LEU A 84 -12.82 -11.42 -7.09
N THR A 85 -12.71 -10.19 -7.57
CA THR A 85 -12.12 -9.87 -8.90
C THR A 85 -10.72 -9.27 -8.86
N GLY A 86 -10.23 -8.89 -7.67
CA GLY A 86 -8.99 -8.12 -7.48
C GLY A 86 -9.12 -6.62 -7.73
N ARG A 87 -10.30 -6.13 -8.14
CA ARG A 87 -10.54 -4.71 -8.47
C ARG A 87 -11.91 -4.25 -7.99
N THR A 88 -12.08 -2.94 -7.86
CA THR A 88 -13.38 -2.31 -7.56
C THR A 88 -14.27 -2.14 -8.80
N SER A 89 -13.78 -2.52 -9.98
CA SER A 89 -14.55 -2.64 -11.22
C SER A 89 -13.95 -3.74 -12.08
N VAL A 90 -14.80 -4.54 -12.71
CA VAL A 90 -14.41 -5.68 -13.54
C VAL A 90 -14.88 -5.46 -14.98
N GLN A 91 -14.07 -5.91 -15.93
CA GLN A 91 -14.46 -6.00 -17.34
C GLN A 91 -14.96 -7.42 -17.58
N LEU A 92 -16.23 -7.56 -17.92
CA LEU A 92 -16.85 -8.84 -18.26
C LEU A 92 -17.00 -8.97 -19.78
N PRO A 93 -16.92 -10.20 -20.34
CA PRO A 93 -16.99 -10.42 -21.78
C PRO A 93 -18.24 -9.81 -22.43
N ASP A 94 -19.41 -10.09 -21.86
CA ASP A 94 -20.70 -9.74 -22.47
C ASP A 94 -21.35 -8.49 -21.84
N LEU A 95 -20.94 -8.16 -20.61
CA LEU A 95 -21.56 -7.10 -19.80
C LEU A 95 -20.74 -5.80 -19.73
N GLY A 96 -19.56 -5.78 -20.35
CA GLY A 96 -18.69 -4.62 -20.36
C GLY A 96 -18.09 -4.30 -18.98
N LYS A 97 -17.78 -3.02 -18.74
CA LYS A 97 -17.20 -2.58 -17.47
C LYS A 97 -18.28 -2.39 -16.41
N VAL A 98 -18.20 -3.17 -15.33
CA VAL A 98 -19.15 -3.14 -14.23
C VAL A 98 -18.46 -2.67 -12.94
N GLY A 99 -19.00 -1.64 -12.30
CA GLY A 99 -18.52 -1.14 -11.01
C GLY A 99 -18.99 -2.00 -9.83
N ALA A 100 -18.27 -1.94 -8.71
CA ALA A 100 -18.53 -2.75 -7.52
C ALA A 100 -19.99 -2.75 -7.04
N ARG A 101 -20.61 -1.57 -6.91
CA ARG A 101 -22.01 -1.45 -6.48
C ARG A 101 -22.94 -2.22 -7.40
N ARG A 102 -22.91 -1.91 -8.69
CA ARG A 102 -23.75 -2.56 -9.71
C ARG A 102 -23.49 -4.07 -9.78
N LEU A 103 -22.24 -4.50 -9.67
CA LEU A 103 -21.86 -5.92 -9.65
C LEU A 103 -22.53 -6.64 -8.48
N ILE A 104 -22.37 -6.15 -7.25
CA ILE A 104 -22.92 -6.80 -6.06
C ILE A 104 -24.45 -6.75 -6.04
N LEU A 105 -25.07 -5.65 -6.51
CA LEU A 105 -26.52 -5.58 -6.66
C LEU A 105 -27.04 -6.58 -7.68
N SER A 106 -26.36 -6.74 -8.83
CA SER A 106 -26.76 -7.70 -9.87
C SER A 106 -26.64 -9.14 -9.36
N LEU A 107 -25.53 -9.47 -8.69
CA LEU A 107 -25.32 -10.79 -8.06
C LEU A 107 -26.42 -11.14 -7.04
N TRP A 108 -26.94 -10.16 -6.30
CA TRP A 108 -27.96 -10.40 -5.27
C TRP A 108 -29.39 -10.37 -5.82
N MET A 109 -29.70 -9.43 -6.68
CA MET A 109 -31.06 -9.23 -7.17
C MET A 109 -31.41 -10.20 -8.30
N GLU A 110 -30.47 -10.44 -9.22
CA GLU A 110 -30.63 -11.26 -10.43
C GLU A 110 -29.51 -12.33 -10.49
N PRO A 111 -29.47 -13.31 -9.55
CA PRO A 111 -28.35 -14.25 -9.41
C PRO A 111 -28.21 -15.26 -10.55
N ALA A 112 -29.21 -15.40 -11.44
CA ALA A 112 -29.18 -16.36 -12.52
C ALA A 112 -28.07 -16.03 -13.55
N GLY A 113 -27.35 -17.04 -14.03
CA GLY A 113 -26.28 -16.89 -15.03
C GLY A 113 -24.92 -16.47 -14.47
N TRP A 114 -24.87 -15.85 -13.28
CA TRP A 114 -23.62 -15.38 -12.67
C TRP A 114 -22.65 -16.49 -12.26
N ASP A 115 -23.07 -17.75 -12.22
CA ASP A 115 -22.19 -18.89 -11.98
C ASP A 115 -21.21 -19.16 -13.14
N GLN A 116 -21.52 -18.62 -14.32
CA GLN A 116 -20.73 -18.76 -15.55
C GLN A 116 -19.78 -17.58 -15.81
N GLU A 117 -20.03 -16.44 -15.18
CA GLU A 117 -19.21 -15.24 -15.34
C GLU A 117 -17.82 -15.37 -14.69
N PRO A 118 -16.73 -14.94 -15.35
CA PRO A 118 -15.38 -15.03 -14.81
C PRO A 118 -15.12 -13.90 -13.79
N ILE A 119 -15.57 -14.08 -12.56
CA ILE A 119 -15.44 -13.09 -11.47
C ILE A 119 -14.61 -13.56 -10.28
N LEU A 120 -14.10 -14.80 -10.27
CA LEU A 120 -13.29 -15.33 -9.18
C LEU A 120 -11.79 -15.30 -9.53
N LEU A 121 -11.03 -14.53 -8.76
CA LEU A 121 -9.60 -14.38 -8.91
C LEU A 121 -8.85 -15.63 -8.42
N VAL A 122 -7.97 -16.14 -9.27
CA VAL A 122 -6.94 -17.13 -8.96
C VAL A 122 -5.59 -16.52 -9.33
N GLU A 123 -4.97 -15.88 -8.34
CA GLU A 123 -3.75 -15.09 -8.55
C GLU A 123 -2.48 -15.94 -8.60
N ASP A 124 -2.40 -16.96 -7.73
CA ASP A 124 -1.21 -17.78 -7.56
C ASP A 124 -0.92 -18.63 -8.81
N PRO A 125 0.23 -18.46 -9.46
CA PRO A 125 0.60 -19.24 -10.64
C PRO A 125 0.76 -20.75 -10.35
N SER A 126 1.30 -21.10 -9.18
CA SER A 126 1.52 -22.50 -8.79
C SER A 126 0.20 -23.24 -8.64
N LEU A 127 -0.79 -22.59 -8.01
CA LEU A 127 -2.14 -23.12 -7.91
C LEU A 127 -2.78 -23.29 -9.30
N ARG A 128 -2.67 -22.29 -10.18
CA ARG A 128 -3.22 -22.41 -11.55
C ARG A 128 -2.60 -23.59 -12.29
N GLN A 129 -1.30 -23.80 -12.16
CA GLN A 129 -0.61 -24.95 -12.73
C GLN A 129 -1.11 -26.27 -12.13
N GLU A 130 -1.24 -26.38 -10.81
CA GLU A 130 -1.76 -27.60 -10.14
C GLU A 130 -3.23 -27.90 -10.49
N LEU A 131 -4.03 -26.88 -10.78
CA LEU A 131 -5.42 -27.02 -11.18
C LEU A 131 -5.60 -27.25 -12.69
N GLY A 132 -4.52 -27.24 -13.49
CA GLY A 132 -4.60 -27.34 -14.95
C GLY A 132 -5.25 -26.13 -15.61
N LEU A 133 -5.20 -24.96 -14.97
CA LEU A 133 -5.71 -23.68 -15.49
C LEU A 133 -4.60 -23.01 -16.32
N THR A 134 -4.48 -23.41 -17.58
CA THR A 134 -3.43 -22.94 -18.52
C THR A 134 -3.76 -21.60 -19.20
N GLU A 135 -4.94 -21.04 -18.94
CA GLU A 135 -5.38 -19.78 -19.51
C GLU A 135 -4.53 -18.60 -19.00
N HIS A 136 -4.31 -17.60 -19.86
CA HIS A 136 -3.62 -16.36 -19.46
C HIS A 136 -4.48 -15.49 -18.51
N THR A 137 -5.78 -15.76 -18.44
CA THR A 137 -6.73 -15.09 -17.55
C THR A 137 -6.42 -15.42 -16.09
N ARG A 138 -6.78 -14.49 -15.20
CA ARG A 138 -6.70 -14.67 -13.74
C ARG A 138 -8.07 -14.82 -13.09
N LEU A 139 -9.14 -14.62 -13.87
CA LEU A 139 -10.51 -14.68 -13.41
C LEU A 139 -11.18 -15.91 -14.01
N PHE A 140 -11.87 -16.67 -13.17
CA PHE A 140 -12.54 -17.90 -13.51
C PHE A 140 -13.98 -17.88 -12.99
N SER A 141 -14.84 -18.70 -13.57
CA SER A 141 -16.23 -18.79 -13.17
C SER A 141 -16.43 -19.73 -11.99
N LEU A 142 -17.52 -19.53 -11.25
CA LEU A 142 -17.90 -20.40 -10.13
C LEU A 142 -18.06 -21.84 -10.61
N ARG A 143 -18.78 -22.04 -11.71
CA ARG A 143 -19.02 -23.36 -12.32
C ARG A 143 -17.72 -24.07 -12.68
N ARG A 144 -16.73 -23.33 -13.21
CA ARG A 144 -15.43 -23.92 -13.57
C ARG A 144 -14.65 -24.33 -12.34
N LEU A 145 -14.56 -23.48 -11.33
CA LEU A 145 -13.75 -23.74 -10.14
C LEU A 145 -14.38 -24.82 -9.23
N SER A 146 -15.70 -24.83 -9.08
CA SER A 146 -16.40 -25.84 -8.28
C SER A 146 -16.32 -27.24 -8.90
N ALA A 147 -16.12 -27.33 -10.22
CA ALA A 147 -15.94 -28.58 -10.94
C ALA A 147 -14.53 -29.19 -10.79
N LEU A 148 -13.60 -28.57 -10.04
CA LEU A 148 -12.22 -29.06 -9.87
C LEU A 148 -12.05 -29.74 -8.50
N PRO A 149 -12.06 -31.09 -8.41
CA PRO A 149 -11.89 -31.79 -7.13
C PRO A 149 -10.56 -31.47 -6.45
N ARG A 150 -9.53 -31.19 -7.26
CA ARG A 150 -8.19 -30.85 -6.79
C ARG A 150 -8.18 -29.58 -5.94
N LEU A 151 -9.04 -28.59 -6.24
CA LEU A 151 -9.15 -27.36 -5.45
C LEU A 151 -9.62 -27.68 -4.02
N ALA A 152 -10.65 -28.51 -3.88
CA ALA A 152 -11.17 -28.93 -2.58
C ALA A 152 -10.13 -29.75 -1.79
N GLN A 153 -9.41 -30.66 -2.46
CA GLN A 153 -8.33 -31.44 -1.85
C GLN A 153 -7.22 -30.54 -1.30
N LEU A 154 -6.72 -29.60 -2.11
CA LEU A 154 -5.66 -28.68 -1.70
C LEU A 154 -6.09 -27.78 -0.54
N SER A 155 -7.35 -27.30 -0.55
CA SER A 155 -7.90 -26.52 0.58
C SER A 155 -7.95 -27.35 1.87
N ALA A 156 -8.44 -28.59 1.81
CA ALA A 156 -8.50 -29.50 2.96
C ALA A 156 -7.09 -29.87 3.49
N MET A 157 -6.11 -30.02 2.60
CA MET A 157 -4.70 -30.20 3.00
C MET A 157 -4.17 -29.01 3.79
N ALA A 158 -4.45 -27.77 3.35
CA ALA A 158 -4.04 -26.58 4.09
C ALA A 158 -4.74 -26.45 5.45
N GLU A 159 -6.01 -26.82 5.54
CA GLU A 159 -6.77 -26.80 6.80
C GLU A 159 -6.26 -27.83 7.80
N SER A 160 -6.06 -29.08 7.37
CA SER A 160 -5.53 -30.15 8.22
C SER A 160 -4.12 -29.83 8.74
N ALA A 161 -3.24 -29.32 7.88
CA ALA A 161 -1.90 -28.91 8.28
C ALA A 161 -1.92 -27.77 9.33
N ARG A 162 -2.83 -26.79 9.19
CA ARG A 162 -3.01 -25.75 10.22
C ARG A 162 -3.52 -26.31 11.54
N ALA A 163 -4.46 -27.25 11.51
CA ALA A 163 -4.99 -27.90 12.71
C ALA A 163 -3.92 -28.69 13.47
N SER A 164 -3.00 -29.33 12.74
CA SER A 164 -1.89 -30.10 13.31
C SER A 164 -0.71 -29.26 13.84
N GLY A 165 -0.74 -27.92 13.68
CA GLY A 165 0.37 -27.04 14.06
C GLY A 165 1.59 -27.10 13.11
N SER A 166 1.60 -28.01 12.12
CA SER A 166 2.66 -28.15 11.11
C SER A 166 2.51 -27.12 9.99
N ARG A 167 2.66 -25.83 10.33
CA ARG A 167 2.57 -24.74 9.33
C ARG A 167 3.71 -24.76 8.31
N ASP A 168 4.87 -25.30 8.68
CA ASP A 168 6.06 -25.35 7.83
C ASP A 168 5.94 -26.38 6.68
N SER A 169 4.89 -27.22 6.67
CA SER A 169 4.70 -28.29 5.66
C SER A 169 3.58 -28.01 4.66
N VAL A 170 2.98 -26.82 4.64
CA VAL A 170 1.87 -26.50 3.70
C VAL A 170 2.44 -26.09 2.34
N PRO A 171 2.13 -26.81 1.24
CA PRO A 171 2.52 -26.37 -0.09
C PRO A 171 1.93 -24.99 -0.40
N PRO A 172 2.65 -24.08 -1.09
CA PRO A 172 2.14 -22.76 -1.46
C PRO A 172 0.79 -22.82 -2.20
N ALA A 173 0.62 -23.79 -3.11
CA ALA A 173 -0.63 -24.02 -3.82
C ALA A 173 -1.79 -24.38 -2.87
N ALA A 174 -1.54 -25.14 -1.80
CA ALA A 174 -2.58 -25.47 -0.82
C ALA A 174 -3.04 -24.23 -0.04
N ALA A 175 -2.11 -23.37 0.37
CA ALA A 175 -2.45 -22.10 1.01
C ALA A 175 -3.23 -21.17 0.07
N ALA A 176 -2.84 -21.11 -1.21
CA ALA A 176 -3.57 -20.36 -2.23
C ALA A 176 -4.96 -20.94 -2.52
N ALA A 177 -5.11 -22.28 -2.52
CA ALA A 177 -6.38 -22.96 -2.75
C ALA A 177 -7.43 -22.55 -1.72
N GLN A 178 -7.04 -22.44 -0.45
CA GLN A 178 -7.94 -22.00 0.60
C GLN A 178 -8.46 -20.57 0.39
N ILE A 179 -7.62 -19.65 -0.11
CA ILE A 179 -8.05 -18.29 -0.45
C ILE A 179 -9.11 -18.32 -1.56
N VAL A 180 -8.91 -19.15 -2.59
CA VAL A 180 -9.88 -19.33 -3.67
C VAL A 180 -11.17 -19.95 -3.15
N THR A 181 -11.10 -20.95 -2.27
CA THR A 181 -12.28 -21.55 -1.63
C THR A 181 -13.06 -20.53 -0.80
N LEU A 182 -12.39 -19.64 -0.06
CA LEU A 182 -13.06 -18.54 0.66
C LEU A 182 -13.78 -17.58 -0.30
N ARG A 183 -13.22 -17.31 -1.49
CA ARG A 183 -13.88 -16.51 -2.54
C ARG A 183 -15.10 -17.21 -3.12
N VAL A 184 -15.01 -18.52 -3.37
CA VAL A 184 -16.11 -19.36 -3.84
C VAL A 184 -17.28 -19.32 -2.85
N ASN A 185 -17.00 -19.57 -1.56
CA ASN A 185 -18.01 -19.55 -0.50
C ASN A 185 -18.63 -18.15 -0.35
N LEU A 186 -17.80 -17.10 -0.46
CA LEU A 186 -18.28 -15.72 -0.42
C LEU A 186 -19.25 -15.42 -1.57
N LEU A 187 -18.88 -15.79 -2.80
CA LEU A 187 -19.76 -15.61 -3.97
C LEU A 187 -21.09 -16.36 -3.79
N GLN A 188 -21.04 -17.62 -3.36
CA GLN A 188 -22.24 -18.40 -3.08
C GLN A 188 -23.14 -17.73 -2.03
N SER A 189 -22.56 -17.18 -0.97
CA SER A 189 -23.31 -16.46 0.07
C SER A 189 -23.98 -15.16 -0.43
N ILE A 190 -23.44 -14.54 -1.49
CA ILE A 190 -24.07 -13.36 -2.11
C ILE A 190 -25.22 -13.80 -3.01
N LEU A 191 -25.00 -14.85 -3.83
CA LEU A 191 -26.02 -15.40 -4.72
C LEU A 191 -27.23 -15.95 -3.95
N SER A 192 -27.01 -16.55 -2.78
CA SER A 192 -28.09 -16.99 -1.88
C SER A 192 -28.73 -15.86 -1.08
N GLY A 193 -28.13 -14.67 -1.08
CA GLY A 193 -28.55 -13.50 -0.30
C GLY A 193 -28.08 -13.51 1.16
N GLU A 194 -27.50 -14.60 1.68
CA GLU A 194 -27.04 -14.72 3.07
C GLU A 194 -25.99 -13.66 3.47
N ALA A 195 -25.18 -13.20 2.51
CA ALA A 195 -24.18 -12.16 2.74
C ALA A 195 -24.80 -10.77 2.96
N MET A 196 -26.05 -10.55 2.52
CA MET A 196 -26.71 -9.25 2.48
C MET A 196 -27.35 -8.91 3.82
N ARG A 197 -26.55 -8.91 4.90
CA ARG A 197 -26.98 -8.69 6.28
C ARG A 197 -27.31 -7.22 6.56
N MET A 198 -28.47 -6.79 6.08
CA MET A 198 -28.95 -5.40 6.12
C MET A 198 -30.13 -5.20 7.08
N ILE A 199 -30.66 -6.26 7.69
CA ILE A 199 -31.78 -6.18 8.62
C ILE A 199 -31.25 -6.18 10.06
N PRO A 200 -31.38 -5.05 10.80
CA PRO A 200 -30.91 -4.97 12.17
C PRO A 200 -31.71 -5.91 13.09
N PRO A 201 -31.09 -6.39 14.18
CA PRO A 201 -31.79 -7.19 15.17
C PRO A 201 -32.83 -6.34 15.93
N PRO A 202 -33.82 -6.95 16.58
CA PRO A 202 -34.84 -6.24 17.36
C PRO A 202 -34.25 -5.32 18.43
N GLU A 203 -34.98 -4.25 18.79
CA GLU A 203 -34.60 -3.36 19.87
C GLU A 203 -34.36 -4.12 21.19
N GLY A 204 -33.31 -3.75 21.93
CA GLY A 204 -32.89 -4.43 23.15
C GLY A 204 -31.89 -5.57 22.96
N SER A 205 -31.57 -5.94 21.71
CA SER A 205 -30.52 -6.93 21.43
C SER A 205 -29.14 -6.47 21.90
N LEU A 206 -28.27 -7.43 22.25
CA LEU A 206 -26.90 -7.14 22.68
C LEU A 206 -26.13 -6.35 21.62
N PRO A 207 -25.26 -5.41 22.03
CA PRO A 207 -24.38 -4.70 21.09
C PRO A 207 -23.56 -5.68 20.24
N GLY A 208 -23.64 -5.52 18.91
CA GLY A 208 -22.93 -6.39 17.97
C GLY A 208 -23.66 -7.68 17.60
N ALA A 209 -24.91 -7.87 18.02
CA ALA A 209 -25.75 -8.98 17.57
C ALA A 209 -25.78 -9.09 16.03
N PRO A 210 -25.84 -10.32 15.48
CA PRO A 210 -25.79 -10.53 14.04
C PRO A 210 -27.05 -10.01 13.35
N TRP A 211 -26.86 -9.27 12.26
CA TRP A 211 -27.94 -8.80 11.40
C TRP A 211 -28.44 -9.94 10.52
N ALA A 212 -29.74 -9.90 10.22
CA ALA A 212 -30.38 -10.86 9.34
C ALA A 212 -30.18 -10.48 7.86
N PRO A 213 -30.10 -11.47 6.96
CA PRO A 213 -30.05 -11.23 5.51
C PRO A 213 -31.32 -10.54 4.99
N ALA A 214 -31.17 -9.63 4.03
CA ALA A 214 -32.26 -9.10 3.24
C ALA A 214 -32.57 -10.09 2.10
N SER A 215 -33.76 -10.70 2.13
CA SER A 215 -34.20 -11.71 1.16
C SER A 215 -35.66 -11.53 0.76
N GLY A 216 -36.06 -12.15 -0.35
CA GLY A 216 -37.45 -12.12 -0.82
C GLY A 216 -37.88 -10.72 -1.29
N GLN A 217 -38.96 -10.20 -0.72
CA GLN A 217 -39.56 -8.91 -1.10
C GLN A 217 -38.78 -7.68 -0.59
N ILE A 218 -37.84 -7.85 0.35
CA ILE A 218 -37.03 -6.76 0.93
C ILE A 218 -35.76 -6.55 0.09
N LYS A 219 -35.95 -6.17 -1.18
CA LYS A 219 -34.85 -5.81 -2.09
C LYS A 219 -34.86 -4.33 -2.49
N SER A 220 -35.88 -3.56 -2.13
CA SER A 220 -35.93 -2.13 -2.43
C SER A 220 -35.15 -1.30 -1.40
N PRO A 221 -34.45 -0.25 -1.84
CA PRO A 221 -33.65 0.60 -0.94
C PRO A 221 -34.54 1.35 0.07
N SER A 222 -35.76 1.74 -0.34
CA SER A 222 -36.73 2.39 0.55
C SER A 222 -37.19 1.48 1.68
N ALA A 223 -37.54 0.23 1.39
CA ALA A 223 -37.96 -0.73 2.43
C ALA A 223 -36.81 -1.03 3.41
N ILE A 224 -35.58 -1.18 2.90
CA ILE A 224 -34.41 -1.39 3.76
C ILE A 224 -34.15 -0.17 4.63
N SER A 225 -34.21 1.04 4.06
CA SER A 225 -34.02 2.29 4.80
C SER A 225 -35.08 2.47 5.89
N GLU A 226 -36.33 2.12 5.61
CA GLU A 226 -37.44 2.20 6.58
C GLU A 226 -37.18 1.25 7.75
N ILE A 227 -36.81 -0.01 7.49
CA ILE A 227 -36.44 -0.97 8.55
C ILE A 227 -35.25 -0.45 9.36
N GLN A 228 -34.20 0.05 8.68
CA GLN A 228 -32.98 0.56 9.32
C GLN A 228 -33.20 1.84 10.13
N SER A 229 -34.25 2.60 9.87
CA SER A 229 -34.54 3.85 10.60
C SER A 229 -34.77 3.62 12.10
N HIS A 230 -35.23 2.44 12.48
CA HIS A 230 -35.43 2.01 13.86
C HIS A 230 -34.11 1.63 14.56
N ALA A 231 -33.09 1.20 13.80
CA ALA A 231 -31.78 0.94 14.35
C ALA A 231 -31.05 2.28 14.55
N ARG A 232 -30.64 2.59 15.78
CA ARG A 232 -29.86 3.79 16.12
C ARG A 232 -28.47 3.72 15.46
N LEU A 233 -28.38 4.03 14.17
CA LEU A 233 -27.18 3.93 13.35
C LEU A 233 -26.36 5.23 13.38
N PRO A 234 -25.02 5.14 13.30
CA PRO A 234 -24.17 6.32 13.21
C PRO A 234 -24.17 6.89 11.78
N GLN A 235 -25.28 7.54 11.40
CA GLN A 235 -25.52 8.03 10.03
C GLN A 235 -24.41 8.96 9.52
N THR A 236 -23.89 9.83 10.38
CA THR A 236 -22.76 10.72 10.04
C THR A 236 -21.49 9.95 9.67
N LYS A 237 -21.22 8.85 10.36
CA LYS A 237 -20.07 7.98 10.11
C LYS A 237 -20.22 7.21 8.79
N LEU A 238 -21.42 6.72 8.51
CA LEU A 238 -21.74 6.04 7.25
C LEU A 238 -21.60 7.00 6.06
N ALA A 239 -22.19 8.18 6.14
CA ALA A 239 -22.11 9.21 5.10
C ALA A 239 -20.66 9.67 4.86
N LEU A 240 -19.88 9.86 5.94
CA LEU A 240 -18.47 10.25 5.83
C LEU A 240 -17.63 9.18 5.14
N GLU A 241 -17.89 7.89 5.41
CA GLU A 241 -17.20 6.79 4.73
C GLU A 241 -17.56 6.73 3.24
N VAL A 242 -18.83 6.94 2.86
CA VAL A 242 -19.23 7.06 1.45
C VAL A 242 -18.50 8.23 0.78
N LEU A 243 -18.44 9.40 1.43
CA LEU A 243 -17.72 10.56 0.91
C LEU A 243 -16.22 10.27 0.74
N TYR A 244 -15.60 9.62 1.73
CA TYR A 244 -14.19 9.21 1.68
C TYR A 244 -13.90 8.29 0.49
N LEU A 245 -14.76 7.29 0.27
CA LEU A 245 -14.64 6.34 -0.83
C LEU A 245 -14.84 7.01 -2.20
N LYS A 246 -15.72 8.00 -2.32
CA LYS A 246 -15.94 8.74 -3.57
C LYS A 246 -14.82 9.77 -3.84
N PHE A 247 -14.32 10.43 -2.80
CA PHE A 247 -13.32 11.49 -2.92
C PHE A 247 -11.91 10.95 -3.20
N HIS A 248 -11.55 9.78 -2.68
CA HIS A 248 -10.22 9.18 -2.83
C HIS A 248 -9.06 10.14 -2.47
N PRO A 249 -8.94 10.57 -1.19
CA PRO A 249 -7.96 11.60 -0.80
C PRO A 249 -6.50 11.22 -1.12
N PHE A 250 -6.15 9.93 -1.01
CA PHE A 250 -4.80 9.46 -1.33
C PHE A 250 -4.49 9.48 -2.83
N ARG A 251 -5.51 9.38 -3.70
CA ARG A 251 -5.35 9.54 -5.14
C ARG A 251 -4.97 10.98 -5.48
N TRP A 252 -5.75 11.92 -4.96
CA TRP A 252 -5.45 13.34 -5.13
C TRP A 252 -4.12 13.76 -4.50
N ALA A 253 -3.72 13.13 -3.39
CA ALA A 253 -2.42 13.36 -2.80
C ALA A 253 -1.27 13.00 -3.75
N TRP A 254 -1.30 11.82 -4.40
CA TRP A 254 -0.24 11.45 -5.33
C TRP A 254 -0.28 12.29 -6.61
N VAL A 255 -1.46 12.70 -7.09
CA VAL A 255 -1.59 13.63 -8.21
C VAL A 255 -0.93 14.98 -7.87
N CYS A 256 -1.19 15.53 -6.68
CA CYS A 256 -0.56 16.76 -6.21
C CYS A 256 0.96 16.62 -6.08
N TRP A 257 1.44 15.50 -5.53
CA TRP A 257 2.87 15.22 -5.42
C TRP A 257 3.55 15.02 -6.79
N LEU A 258 2.85 14.46 -7.77
CA LEU A 258 3.32 14.36 -9.15
C LEU A 258 3.44 15.74 -9.80
N LEU A 259 2.42 16.59 -9.68
CA LEU A 259 2.46 17.97 -10.14
C LEU A 259 3.58 18.76 -9.45
N ALA A 260 3.74 18.59 -8.14
CA ALA A 260 4.83 19.19 -7.38
C ALA A 260 6.20 18.77 -7.93
N ALA A 261 6.41 17.47 -8.19
CA ALA A 261 7.66 16.97 -8.73
C ALA A 261 7.99 17.61 -10.09
N LEU A 262 7.01 17.67 -11.00
CA LEU A 262 7.18 18.29 -12.32
C LEU A 262 7.50 19.78 -12.21
N LEU A 263 6.80 20.51 -11.35
CA LEU A 263 7.02 21.94 -11.10
C LEU A 263 8.38 22.20 -10.45
N LEU A 264 8.80 21.39 -9.48
CA LEU A 264 10.10 21.53 -8.84
C LEU A 264 11.23 21.27 -9.84
N VAL A 265 11.11 20.27 -10.71
CA VAL A 265 12.10 20.04 -11.79
C VAL A 265 12.12 21.20 -12.78
N ALA A 266 10.95 21.67 -13.24
CA ALA A 266 10.83 22.77 -14.19
C ALA A 266 11.41 24.08 -13.64
N ALA A 267 11.10 24.40 -12.37
CA ALA A 267 11.65 25.54 -11.65
C ALA A 267 13.19 25.54 -11.66
N GLY A 268 13.81 24.36 -11.76
CA GLY A 268 15.26 24.23 -11.83
C GLY A 268 15.91 24.38 -13.17
N LYS A 269 15.16 24.15 -14.23
CA LYS A 269 15.59 24.50 -15.58
C LYS A 269 15.42 26.01 -15.80
N GLU A 270 14.28 26.55 -15.40
CA GLU A 270 13.87 27.94 -15.69
C GLU A 270 14.43 28.96 -14.70
N LYS A 271 14.89 28.53 -13.52
CA LYS A 271 15.24 29.42 -12.38
C LYS A 271 14.10 30.35 -11.96
N SER A 272 12.85 29.93 -12.18
CA SER A 272 11.64 30.69 -11.89
C SER A 272 11.20 30.54 -10.43
N SER A 273 11.12 31.67 -9.70
CA SER A 273 10.64 31.71 -8.31
C SER A 273 9.17 31.32 -8.19
N ARG A 274 8.32 31.72 -9.16
CA ARG A 274 6.89 31.39 -9.17
C ARG A 274 6.67 29.88 -9.33
N THR A 275 7.38 29.25 -10.26
CA THR A 275 7.29 27.79 -10.50
C THR A 275 7.74 27.02 -9.27
N LEU A 276 8.78 27.49 -8.57
CA LEU A 276 9.23 26.92 -7.30
C LEU A 276 8.17 27.03 -6.19
N SER A 277 7.55 28.20 -6.05
CA SER A 277 6.46 28.42 -5.08
C SER A 277 5.25 27.51 -5.36
N LEU A 278 4.89 27.31 -6.63
CA LEU A 278 3.83 26.38 -7.01
C LEU A 278 4.20 24.93 -6.66
N GLY A 279 5.42 24.49 -6.95
CA GLY A 279 5.89 23.15 -6.57
C GLY A 279 5.82 22.90 -5.06
N TRP A 280 6.15 23.92 -4.27
CA TRP A 280 5.96 23.93 -2.82
C TRP A 280 4.49 23.84 -2.40
N ALA A 281 3.62 24.66 -3.00
CA ALA A 281 2.20 24.68 -2.69
C ALA A 281 1.53 23.33 -2.98
N PHE A 282 1.86 22.70 -4.12
CA PHE A 282 1.35 21.37 -4.45
C PHE A 282 1.89 20.27 -3.54
N SER A 283 3.16 20.37 -3.09
CA SER A 283 3.71 19.42 -2.10
C SER A 283 2.94 19.51 -0.78
N LEU A 284 2.67 20.74 -0.31
CA LEU A 284 1.89 20.97 0.91
C LEU A 284 0.44 20.49 0.75
N LEU A 285 -0.22 20.81 -0.36
CA LEU A 285 -1.58 20.36 -0.64
C LEU A 285 -1.68 18.83 -0.67
N GLY A 286 -0.72 18.15 -1.33
CA GLY A 286 -0.65 16.69 -1.35
C GLY A 286 -0.48 16.09 0.05
N SER A 287 0.37 16.68 0.90
CA SER A 287 0.53 16.25 2.29
C SER A 287 -0.69 16.54 3.17
N LEU A 288 -1.40 17.65 2.94
CA LEU A 288 -2.66 17.93 3.64
C LEU A 288 -3.73 16.90 3.27
N LEU A 289 -3.84 16.51 1.99
CA LEU A 289 -4.74 15.46 1.55
C LEU A 289 -4.41 14.09 2.18
N LEU A 290 -3.13 13.78 2.38
CA LEU A 290 -2.71 12.59 3.15
C LEU A 290 -3.22 12.66 4.60
N VAL A 291 -3.02 13.79 5.27
CA VAL A 291 -3.48 14.00 6.65
C VAL A 291 -5.01 13.89 6.73
N THR A 292 -5.74 14.50 5.81
CA THR A 292 -7.21 14.40 5.73
C THR A 292 -7.65 12.95 5.52
N GLY A 293 -7.01 12.21 4.61
CA GLY A 293 -7.29 10.80 4.38
C GLY A 293 -7.09 9.95 5.64
N PHE A 294 -6.02 10.19 6.39
CA PHE A 294 -5.79 9.53 7.67
C PHE A 294 -6.79 9.93 8.75
N ALA A 295 -7.05 11.23 8.93
CA ALA A 295 -7.98 11.73 9.93
C ALA A 295 -9.38 11.12 9.76
N VAL A 296 -9.87 11.08 8.51
CA VAL A 296 -11.16 10.46 8.18
C VAL A 296 -11.13 8.95 8.43
N ARG A 297 -10.06 8.24 8.02
CA ARG A 297 -9.92 6.79 8.32
C ARG A 297 -9.87 6.51 9.81
N ILE A 298 -9.14 7.30 10.60
CA ILE A 298 -9.05 7.13 12.07
C ILE A 298 -10.43 7.32 12.69
N TRP A 299 -11.18 8.34 12.25
CA TRP A 299 -12.54 8.57 12.72
C TRP A 299 -13.49 7.41 12.37
N ILE A 300 -13.41 6.88 11.15
CA ILE A 300 -14.22 5.74 10.71
C ILE A 300 -13.81 4.45 11.43
N ALA A 301 -12.51 4.18 11.59
CA ALA A 301 -12.02 2.93 12.14
C ALA A 301 -12.00 2.92 13.68
N GLY A 302 -11.92 4.08 14.32
CA GLY A 302 -11.74 4.22 15.78
C GLY A 302 -10.36 3.77 16.26
N ARG A 303 -9.35 3.77 15.39
CA ARG A 303 -7.99 3.28 15.67
C ARG A 303 -6.92 3.99 14.84
N PRO A 304 -5.64 3.99 15.28
CA PRO A 304 -4.52 4.48 14.49
C PRO A 304 -4.35 3.74 13.14
N PRO A 305 -3.70 4.38 12.14
CA PRO A 305 -3.74 3.91 10.76
C PRO A 305 -2.49 3.12 10.35
N VAL A 306 -2.10 2.07 11.10
CA VAL A 306 -0.94 1.21 10.79
C VAL A 306 -1.21 -0.24 11.22
N THR A 307 -2.30 -0.84 10.73
CA THR A 307 -2.65 -2.23 11.12
C THR A 307 -2.44 -3.27 10.03
N ASN A 308 -2.29 -2.83 8.79
CA ASN A 308 -2.03 -3.70 7.65
C ASN A 308 -0.97 -3.08 6.72
N MET A 309 -0.61 -3.80 5.65
CA MET A 309 0.42 -3.37 4.71
C MET A 309 0.02 -2.08 3.97
N TYR A 310 -1.23 -1.98 3.51
CA TYR A 310 -1.78 -0.78 2.86
C TYR A 310 -1.59 0.46 3.76
N GLU A 311 -2.05 0.38 5.00
CA GLU A 311 -1.96 1.46 5.99
C GLU A 311 -0.50 1.81 6.33
N SER A 312 0.38 0.81 6.44
CA SER A 312 1.81 1.02 6.68
C SER A 312 2.51 1.76 5.54
N ILE A 313 2.24 1.41 4.28
CA ILE A 313 2.83 2.08 3.11
C ILE A 313 2.36 3.54 3.03
N LEU A 314 1.07 3.79 3.26
CA LEU A 314 0.56 5.16 3.34
C LEU A 314 1.25 5.95 4.47
N TRP A 315 1.50 5.31 5.62
CA TRP A 315 2.15 5.94 6.76
C TRP A 315 3.61 6.31 6.47
N VAL A 316 4.34 5.43 5.76
CA VAL A 316 5.70 5.72 5.29
C VAL A 316 5.70 6.88 4.29
N ALA A 317 4.73 6.93 3.36
CA ALA A 317 4.56 8.06 2.45
C ALA A 317 4.30 9.37 3.21
N PHE A 318 3.42 9.34 4.21
CA PHE A 318 3.17 10.47 5.08
C PHE A 318 4.42 10.91 5.84
N GLY A 319 5.13 9.99 6.50
CA GLY A 319 6.37 10.28 7.22
C GLY A 319 7.44 10.89 6.32
N THR A 320 7.64 10.32 5.14
CA THR A 320 8.57 10.86 4.12
C THR A 320 8.18 12.30 3.75
N SER A 321 6.90 12.55 3.48
CA SER A 321 6.37 13.87 3.13
C SER A 321 6.51 14.87 4.28
N LEU A 322 6.28 14.43 5.52
CA LEU A 322 6.38 15.23 6.74
C LEU A 322 7.81 15.70 6.97
N PHE A 323 8.78 14.77 6.95
CA PHE A 323 10.19 15.12 7.12
C PHE A 323 10.70 15.97 5.97
N ALA A 324 10.24 15.72 4.74
CA ALA A 324 10.63 16.52 3.59
C ALA A 324 10.13 17.97 3.71
N ILE A 325 8.87 18.19 4.06
CA ILE A 325 8.32 19.53 4.29
C ILE A 325 9.03 20.22 5.46
N PHE A 326 9.22 19.52 6.58
CA PHE A 326 9.92 20.04 7.75
C PHE A 326 11.33 20.52 7.39
N PHE A 327 12.13 19.66 6.77
CA PHE A 327 13.51 19.98 6.43
C PHE A 327 13.63 21.01 5.30
N ALA A 328 12.76 20.92 4.30
CA ALA A 328 12.73 21.91 3.22
C ALA A 328 12.37 23.29 3.76
N SER A 329 11.50 23.38 4.77
CA SER A 329 11.09 24.64 5.41
C SER A 329 12.19 25.17 6.31
N ARG A 330 12.77 24.29 7.14
CA ARG A 330 13.82 24.65 8.10
C ARG A 330 15.13 25.07 7.44
N TYR A 331 15.50 24.43 6.33
CA TYR A 331 16.76 24.67 5.62
C TYR A 331 16.57 25.41 4.29
N ARG A 332 15.34 25.84 3.97
CA ARG A 332 14.97 26.63 2.79
C ARG A 332 15.53 26.06 1.48
N THR A 333 15.40 24.75 1.30
CA THR A 333 15.86 24.06 0.10
C THR A 333 14.81 23.09 -0.44
N PRO A 334 14.46 23.13 -1.73
CA PRO A 334 13.49 22.21 -2.33
C PRO A 334 14.05 20.80 -2.53
N ALA A 335 15.34 20.57 -2.26
CA ALA A 335 16.00 19.28 -2.46
C ALA A 335 15.30 18.13 -1.71
N TYR A 336 14.83 18.38 -0.48
CA TYR A 336 14.10 17.36 0.28
C TYR A 336 12.75 17.01 -0.34
N LEU A 337 12.01 18.00 -0.86
CA LEU A 337 10.72 17.75 -1.53
C LEU A 337 10.94 16.93 -2.79
N LEU A 338 11.93 17.30 -3.59
CA LEU A 338 12.27 16.58 -4.82
C LEU A 338 12.72 15.13 -4.53
N ALA A 339 13.42 14.90 -3.42
CA ALA A 339 13.81 13.56 -2.94
C ALA A 339 12.62 12.75 -2.42
N ALA A 340 11.68 13.39 -1.73
CA ALA A 340 10.47 12.71 -1.28
C ALA A 340 9.54 12.32 -2.43
N SER A 341 9.47 13.12 -3.50
CA SER A 341 8.52 12.92 -4.60
C SER A 341 8.44 11.47 -5.12
N PRO A 342 9.53 10.82 -5.59
CA PRO A 342 9.44 9.46 -6.11
C PRO A 342 8.93 8.47 -5.05
N VAL A 343 9.37 8.59 -3.80
CA VAL A 343 8.96 7.70 -2.70
C VAL A 343 7.47 7.86 -2.41
N VAL A 344 6.99 9.09 -2.23
CA VAL A 344 5.60 9.40 -1.91
C VAL A 344 4.68 9.00 -3.07
N ILE A 345 5.04 9.36 -4.31
CA ILE A 345 4.24 9.03 -5.50
C ILE A 345 4.14 7.52 -5.66
N LEU A 346 5.26 6.78 -5.64
CA LEU A 346 5.25 5.34 -5.86
C LEU A 346 4.47 4.60 -4.75
N ALA A 347 4.66 4.99 -3.48
CA ALA A 347 3.94 4.40 -2.37
C ALA A 347 2.41 4.60 -2.50
N LEU A 348 1.98 5.81 -2.82
CA LEU A 348 0.55 6.13 -2.94
C LEU A 348 -0.09 5.54 -4.21
N VAL A 349 0.63 5.54 -5.34
CA VAL A 349 0.19 4.91 -6.59
C VAL A 349 0.07 3.41 -6.42
N ALA A 350 1.03 2.75 -5.75
CA ALA A 350 0.93 1.33 -5.45
C ALA A 350 -0.32 1.03 -4.60
N SER A 351 -0.56 1.81 -3.54
CA SER A 351 -1.74 1.66 -2.69
C SER A 351 -3.07 1.90 -3.42
N ASP A 352 -3.11 2.81 -4.40
CA ASP A 352 -4.32 3.12 -5.17
C ASP A 352 -4.59 2.09 -6.30
N LEU A 353 -3.54 1.60 -6.96
CA LEU A 353 -3.66 0.75 -8.14
C LEU A 353 -3.55 -0.75 -7.87
N GLN A 354 -3.16 -1.19 -6.67
CA GLN A 354 -2.98 -2.61 -6.32
C GLN A 354 -3.84 -3.06 -5.12
N PRO A 355 -5.16 -2.83 -5.10
CA PRO A 355 -6.01 -3.16 -3.95
C PRO A 355 -6.12 -4.68 -3.66
N ALA A 356 -5.83 -5.54 -4.65
CA ALA A 356 -5.74 -6.99 -4.44
C ALA A 356 -4.56 -7.39 -3.54
N VAL A 357 -3.45 -6.65 -3.60
CA VAL A 357 -2.23 -6.90 -2.82
C VAL A 357 -2.23 -6.05 -1.55
N LEU A 358 -2.70 -4.80 -1.66
CA LEU A 358 -2.76 -3.81 -0.60
C LEU A 358 -4.21 -3.55 -0.22
N ASP A 359 -4.75 -4.40 0.67
CA ASP A 359 -6.15 -4.34 1.10
C ASP A 359 -6.49 -2.98 1.77
N PRO A 360 -7.29 -2.11 1.13
CA PRO A 360 -7.67 -0.82 1.69
C PRO A 360 -8.77 -0.96 2.75
N SER A 361 -9.35 -2.15 2.95
CA SER A 361 -10.53 -2.38 3.78
C SER A 361 -10.25 -2.13 5.26
N LEU A 362 -11.23 -1.52 5.93
CA LEU A 362 -11.18 -1.22 7.35
C LEU A 362 -11.74 -2.41 8.15
N ASN A 363 -10.85 -3.34 8.51
CA ASN A 363 -11.16 -4.53 9.28
C ASN A 363 -11.04 -4.29 10.81
N PRO A 364 -11.81 -5.02 11.63
CA PRO A 364 -11.64 -5.05 13.08
C PRO A 364 -10.23 -5.53 13.48
N LEU A 365 -9.75 -5.02 14.62
CA LEU A 365 -8.44 -5.40 15.15
C LEU A 365 -8.45 -6.82 15.74
N VAL A 366 -7.34 -7.53 15.54
CA VAL A 366 -7.04 -8.75 16.30
C VAL A 366 -6.98 -8.42 17.81
N PRO A 367 -7.32 -9.38 18.70
CA PRO A 367 -7.50 -9.11 20.13
C PRO A 367 -6.32 -8.37 20.79
N VAL A 368 -5.08 -8.75 20.50
CA VAL A 368 -3.87 -8.15 21.08
C VAL A 368 -3.68 -6.66 20.72
N LEU A 369 -4.27 -6.19 19.62
CA LEU A 369 -4.16 -4.79 19.18
C LEU A 369 -5.32 -3.91 19.68
N ARG A 370 -6.35 -4.47 20.34
CA ARG A 370 -7.60 -3.75 20.66
C ARG A 370 -7.42 -2.59 21.64
N SER A 371 -6.44 -2.64 22.54
CA SER A 371 -6.19 -1.55 23.49
C SER A 371 -5.65 -0.28 22.82
N ASN A 372 -5.26 -0.35 21.54
CA ASN A 372 -4.71 0.74 20.70
C ASN A 372 -3.46 1.46 21.25
N PHE A 373 -3.10 1.30 22.52
CA PHE A 373 -2.03 2.02 23.19
C PHE A 373 -0.69 1.76 22.49
N TRP A 374 -0.29 0.49 22.43
CA TRP A 374 0.98 0.09 21.80
C TRP A 374 0.99 0.29 20.28
N LEU A 375 -0.16 0.13 19.63
CA LEU A 375 -0.33 0.49 18.22
C LEU A 375 -0.05 1.97 17.99
N THR A 376 -0.43 2.84 18.93
CA THR A 376 -0.20 4.29 18.83
C THR A 376 1.24 4.67 19.15
N ILE A 377 1.79 4.19 20.27
CA ILE A 377 3.10 4.70 20.73
C ILE A 377 4.28 3.97 20.12
N HIS A 378 4.21 2.64 19.98
CA HIS A 378 5.32 1.84 19.46
C HIS A 378 5.28 1.80 17.93
N VAL A 379 4.16 1.30 17.38
CA VAL A 379 4.08 1.00 15.94
C VAL A 379 4.15 2.29 15.11
N LEU A 380 3.47 3.37 15.50
CA LEU A 380 3.60 4.65 14.77
C LEU A 380 5.03 5.19 14.85
N THR A 381 5.68 5.14 16.01
CA THR A 381 7.05 5.66 16.19
C THR A 381 8.06 4.91 15.33
N ILE A 382 8.05 3.57 15.41
CA ILE A 382 9.01 2.75 14.64
C ILE A 382 8.76 2.88 13.13
N THR A 383 7.51 2.89 12.68
CA THR A 383 7.19 3.02 11.25
C THR A 383 7.38 4.45 10.73
N LEU A 384 7.28 5.46 11.58
CA LEU A 384 7.64 6.84 11.22
C LEU A 384 9.15 6.96 10.92
N SER A 385 10.00 6.18 11.61
CA SER A 385 11.43 6.10 11.27
C SER A 385 11.67 5.65 9.83
N TYR A 386 10.83 4.74 9.31
CA TYR A 386 10.95 4.23 7.94
C TYR A 386 10.71 5.34 6.91
N GLY A 387 9.82 6.30 7.22
CA GLY A 387 9.64 7.50 6.38
C GLY A 387 10.88 8.40 6.34
N ALA A 388 11.56 8.59 7.48
CA ALA A 388 12.83 9.33 7.51
C ALA A 388 13.93 8.61 6.72
N PHE A 389 14.03 7.28 6.85
CA PHE A 389 15.00 6.48 6.11
C PHE A 389 14.68 6.36 4.62
N ALA A 390 13.41 6.37 4.23
CA ALA A 390 13.02 6.40 2.82
C ALA A 390 13.43 7.73 2.17
N LEU A 391 13.24 8.86 2.87
CA LEU A 391 13.76 10.16 2.43
C LEU A 391 15.29 10.16 2.33
N ALA A 392 15.99 9.60 3.33
CA ALA A 392 17.44 9.46 3.31
C ALA A 392 17.91 8.63 2.10
N THR A 393 17.25 7.50 1.84
CA THR A 393 17.56 6.61 0.71
C THR A 393 17.39 7.32 -0.63
N ALA A 394 16.32 8.12 -0.79
CA ALA A 394 16.12 8.91 -2.00
C ALA A 394 17.19 9.99 -2.19
N LEU A 395 17.61 10.67 -1.11
CA LEU A 395 18.76 11.60 -1.15
C LEU A 395 20.06 10.86 -1.49
N GLY A 396 20.26 9.65 -0.96
CA GLY A 396 21.39 8.78 -1.28
C GLY A 396 21.46 8.47 -2.77
N HIS A 397 20.33 8.06 -3.37
CA HIS A 397 20.23 7.82 -4.82
C HIS A 397 20.61 9.04 -5.64
N PHE A 398 20.08 10.22 -5.29
CA PHE A 398 20.42 11.46 -5.99
C PHE A 398 21.89 11.84 -5.85
N LEU A 399 22.49 11.65 -4.69
CA LEU A 399 23.91 11.90 -4.46
C LEU A 399 24.79 10.96 -5.29
N VAL A 400 24.46 9.67 -5.33
CA VAL A 400 25.17 8.68 -6.13
C VAL A 400 25.06 9.04 -7.61
N PHE A 401 23.87 9.31 -8.12
CA PHE A 401 23.65 9.68 -9.51
C PHE A 401 24.43 10.94 -9.90
N ARG A 402 24.35 11.99 -9.07
CA ARG A 402 25.11 13.24 -9.28
C ARG A 402 26.62 13.00 -9.29
N SER A 403 27.12 12.20 -8.36
CA SER A 403 28.54 11.85 -8.25
C SER A 403 29.03 11.12 -9.51
N LEU A 404 28.25 10.16 -10.01
CA LEU A 404 28.57 9.41 -11.22
C LEU A 404 28.56 10.30 -12.47
N GLN A 405 27.59 11.20 -12.58
CA GLN A 405 27.47 12.12 -13.72
C GLN A 405 28.58 13.17 -13.73
N ALA A 406 28.88 13.76 -12.56
CA ALA A 406 29.95 14.73 -12.40
C ALA A 406 31.35 14.08 -12.38
N ARG A 407 31.43 12.74 -12.30
CA ARG A 407 32.66 11.97 -12.07
C ARG A 407 33.49 12.51 -10.91
N ALA A 408 32.82 12.92 -9.83
CA ALA A 408 33.45 13.56 -8.67
C ALA A 408 32.85 13.05 -7.36
N LEU A 409 33.72 12.74 -6.40
CA LEU A 409 33.29 12.27 -5.08
C LEU A 409 32.73 13.44 -4.26
N PRO A 410 31.52 13.34 -3.68
CA PRO A 410 30.99 14.37 -2.80
C PRO A 410 31.79 14.41 -1.49
N SER A 411 32.23 15.62 -1.12
CA SER A 411 32.85 15.90 0.18
C SER A 411 31.87 15.60 1.32
N VAL A 412 32.40 15.28 2.50
CA VAL A 412 31.60 15.13 3.73
C VAL A 412 30.90 16.43 4.17
N THR A 413 31.36 17.57 3.65
CA THR A 413 30.79 18.91 3.85
C THR A 413 29.83 19.32 2.73
N ASP A 414 29.65 18.49 1.70
CA ASP A 414 28.68 18.75 0.62
C ASP A 414 27.27 18.89 1.19
N ALA A 415 26.52 19.89 0.70
CA ALA A 415 25.19 20.18 1.20
C ALA A 415 24.25 18.96 1.13
N GLY A 416 24.29 18.18 0.05
CA GLY A 416 23.46 17.00 -0.09
C GLY A 416 23.86 15.88 0.88
N VAL A 417 25.15 15.74 1.18
CA VAL A 417 25.64 14.78 2.19
C VAL A 417 25.18 15.19 3.60
N ILE A 418 25.18 16.48 3.90
CA ILE A 418 24.65 17.00 5.18
C ILE A 418 23.13 16.78 5.26
N GLN A 419 22.40 17.00 4.17
CA GLN A 419 20.95 16.74 4.09
C GLN A 419 20.65 15.27 4.39
N LEU A 420 21.36 14.36 3.71
CA LEU A 420 21.28 12.91 3.95
C LEU A 420 21.54 12.57 5.42
N TYR A 421 22.65 13.09 5.98
CA TYR A 421 23.06 12.80 7.34
C TYR A 421 22.00 13.20 8.37
N ARG A 422 21.35 14.37 8.20
CA ARG A 422 20.27 14.83 9.08
C ARG A 422 19.04 13.92 9.04
N CYS A 423 18.66 13.42 7.86
CA CYS A 423 17.56 12.46 7.74
C CYS A 423 17.89 11.15 8.46
N LEU A 424 19.12 10.65 8.32
CA LEU A 424 19.58 9.44 9.00
C LEU A 424 19.55 9.59 10.52
N GLN A 425 19.96 10.75 11.06
CA GLN A 425 19.95 11.00 12.51
C GLN A 425 18.54 10.95 13.11
N ILE A 426 17.56 11.59 12.47
CA ILE A 426 16.16 11.52 12.93
C ILE A 426 15.61 10.11 12.79
N GLY A 427 15.90 9.42 11.69
CA GLY A 427 15.51 8.02 11.50
C GLY A 427 16.05 7.11 12.61
N VAL A 428 17.34 7.21 12.95
CA VAL A 428 17.96 6.41 14.01
C VAL A 428 17.36 6.71 15.38
N LEU A 429 17.10 7.98 15.69
CA LEU A 429 16.45 8.36 16.95
C LEU A 429 15.08 7.68 17.10
N LEU A 430 14.26 7.76 16.06
CA LEU A 430 12.91 7.17 16.07
C LEU A 430 12.96 5.63 16.05
N LEU A 431 13.90 5.04 15.32
CA LEU A 431 14.08 3.59 15.27
C LEU A 431 14.52 3.06 16.64
N ALA A 432 15.50 3.71 17.28
CA ALA A 432 15.97 3.33 18.61
C ALA A 432 14.83 3.41 19.65
N ALA A 433 14.09 4.53 19.68
CA ALA A 433 12.92 4.66 20.53
C ALA A 433 11.86 3.59 20.22
N GLY A 434 11.61 3.32 18.94
CA GLY A 434 10.71 2.27 18.46
C GLY A 434 11.10 0.88 18.96
N VAL A 435 12.37 0.49 18.84
CA VAL A 435 12.89 -0.80 19.30
C VAL A 435 12.71 -0.95 20.81
N ILE A 436 13.03 0.09 21.59
CA ILE A 436 12.85 0.07 23.05
C ILE A 436 11.37 -0.07 23.41
N LEU A 437 10.49 0.75 22.80
CA LEU A 437 9.05 0.67 23.03
C LEU A 437 8.48 -0.70 22.62
N GLY A 438 9.09 -1.35 21.63
CA GLY A 438 8.74 -2.70 21.19
C GLY A 438 9.04 -3.74 22.26
N GLY A 439 10.22 -3.69 22.87
CA GLY A 439 10.57 -4.57 23.99
C GLY A 439 9.65 -4.37 25.21
N VAL A 440 9.26 -3.13 25.51
CA VAL A 440 8.29 -2.87 26.60
C VAL A 440 6.91 -3.45 26.25
N TRP A 441 6.45 -3.29 25.00
CA TRP A 441 5.20 -3.90 24.54
C TRP A 441 5.27 -5.43 24.62
N ALA A 442 6.41 -6.02 24.27
CA ALA A 442 6.63 -7.45 24.37
C ALA A 442 6.52 -7.95 25.82
N ASN A 443 7.12 -7.22 26.76
CA ASN A 443 7.02 -7.53 28.17
C ASN A 443 5.57 -7.47 28.67
N TYR A 444 4.81 -6.47 28.23
CA TYR A 444 3.41 -6.33 28.57
C TYR A 444 2.53 -7.46 28.00
N SER A 445 2.84 -7.95 26.79
CA SER A 445 1.98 -8.90 26.07
C SER A 445 2.32 -10.36 26.34
N TRP A 446 3.61 -10.67 26.53
CA TRP A 446 4.12 -12.04 26.66
C TRP A 446 4.96 -12.27 27.92
N GLY A 447 5.07 -11.28 28.81
CA GLY A 447 5.79 -11.40 30.09
C GLY A 447 7.32 -11.39 29.97
N ARG A 448 7.87 -11.04 28.81
CA ARG A 448 9.31 -10.95 28.55
C ARG A 448 9.67 -9.79 27.64
N PHE A 449 10.78 -9.12 27.93
CA PHE A 449 11.23 -7.93 27.19
C PHE A 449 11.82 -8.22 25.80
N TRP A 450 12.40 -9.42 25.60
CA TRP A 450 13.06 -9.83 24.36
C TRP A 450 13.13 -11.36 24.28
N ASP A 451 13.14 -11.93 23.07
CA ASP A 451 13.19 -13.38 22.79
C ASP A 451 13.87 -13.77 21.47
N TRP A 452 14.74 -12.91 20.91
CA TRP A 452 15.49 -13.20 19.67
C TRP A 452 14.61 -13.64 18.50
N ASP A 453 13.31 -13.34 18.54
CA ASP A 453 12.41 -13.73 17.45
C ASP A 453 12.79 -12.95 16.18
N PRO A 454 12.43 -13.44 14.99
CA PRO A 454 12.86 -12.79 13.75
C PRO A 454 12.52 -11.30 13.67
N LYS A 455 11.40 -10.82 14.24
CA LYS A 455 11.07 -9.39 14.21
C LYS A 455 11.99 -8.57 15.09
N GLU A 456 12.17 -9.00 16.34
CA GLU A 456 13.05 -8.36 17.30
C GLU A 456 14.51 -8.33 16.78
N THR A 457 15.01 -9.48 16.30
CA THR A 457 16.37 -9.63 15.77
C THR A 457 16.62 -8.71 14.56
N TRP A 458 15.71 -8.67 13.59
CA TRP A 458 15.88 -7.79 12.43
C TRP A 458 15.72 -6.30 12.76
N ALA A 459 14.91 -5.95 13.75
CA ALA A 459 14.82 -4.58 14.24
C ALA A 459 16.16 -4.12 14.88
N LEU A 460 16.81 -5.02 15.64
CA LEU A 460 18.15 -4.77 16.18
C LEU A 460 19.22 -4.66 15.08
N ILE A 461 19.22 -5.58 14.10
CA ILE A 461 20.14 -5.52 12.94
C ILE A 461 19.99 -4.19 12.20
N ALA A 462 18.75 -3.74 11.95
CA ALA A 462 18.51 -2.47 11.29
C ALA A 462 19.06 -1.30 12.09
N LEU A 463 18.80 -1.27 13.41
CA LEU A 463 19.30 -0.22 14.30
C LEU A 463 20.84 -0.18 14.30
N LEU A 464 21.49 -1.33 14.48
CA LEU A 464 22.95 -1.42 14.48
C LEU A 464 23.55 -1.03 13.13
N SER A 465 22.94 -1.43 12.01
CA SER A 465 23.41 -1.08 10.67
C SER A 465 23.45 0.44 10.47
N TYR A 466 22.40 1.16 10.87
CA TYR A 466 22.39 2.62 10.78
C TYR A 466 23.30 3.31 11.82
N ILE A 467 23.41 2.77 13.03
CA ILE A 467 24.36 3.27 14.04
C ILE A 467 25.78 3.15 13.51
N ILE A 468 26.16 1.99 12.95
CA ILE A 468 27.44 1.77 12.30
C ILE A 468 27.63 2.83 11.22
N LEU A 469 26.65 3.01 10.32
CA LEU A 469 26.69 4.00 9.23
C LEU A 469 26.90 5.47 9.70
N LEU A 470 26.33 5.85 10.83
CA LEU A 470 26.55 7.18 11.41
C LEU A 470 27.93 7.29 12.08
N HIS A 471 28.32 6.28 12.86
CA HIS A 471 29.59 6.29 13.61
C HIS A 471 30.80 6.21 12.70
N GLY A 472 30.79 5.36 11.67
CA GLY A 472 31.90 5.33 10.73
C GLY A 472 32.03 6.61 9.89
N ARG A 473 30.99 7.46 9.80
CA ARG A 473 31.16 8.81 9.23
C ARG A 473 31.95 9.69 10.19
N LEU A 474 31.62 9.63 11.48
CA LEU A 474 32.31 10.39 12.54
C LEU A 474 33.76 9.90 12.70
N GLY A 475 33.99 8.59 12.60
CA GLY A 475 35.32 7.96 12.66
C GLY A 475 36.11 8.01 11.35
N GLY A 476 35.57 8.64 10.29
CA GLY A 476 36.27 8.79 9.01
C GLY A 476 36.39 7.52 8.16
N TRP A 477 35.67 6.44 8.48
CA TRP A 477 35.67 5.18 7.74
C TRP A 477 35.09 5.31 6.33
N TRP A 478 34.13 6.23 6.14
CA TRP A 478 33.59 6.54 4.81
C TRP A 478 33.40 8.04 4.58
N GLY A 479 33.72 8.47 3.35
CA GLY A 479 33.41 9.81 2.84
C GLY A 479 31.94 9.98 2.41
N GLY A 480 31.59 11.13 1.84
CA GLY A 480 30.21 11.46 1.45
C GLY A 480 29.58 10.44 0.50
N TYR A 481 30.37 9.87 -0.43
CA TYR A 481 29.90 8.82 -1.34
C TYR A 481 29.56 7.52 -0.62
N GLY A 482 30.40 7.11 0.33
CA GLY A 482 30.17 5.90 1.13
C GLY A 482 28.95 6.03 2.04
N LEU A 483 28.72 7.22 2.60
CA LEU A 483 27.50 7.51 3.35
C LEU A 483 26.25 7.37 2.47
N ALA A 484 26.30 7.88 1.23
CA ALA A 484 25.19 7.78 0.28
C ALA A 484 24.88 6.32 -0.08
N VAL A 485 25.88 5.54 -0.50
CA VAL A 485 25.69 4.11 -0.83
C VAL A 485 25.27 3.31 0.40
N GLY A 486 25.90 3.55 1.55
CA GLY A 486 25.57 2.88 2.80
C GLY A 486 24.14 3.14 3.27
N SER A 487 23.60 4.35 3.03
CA SER A 487 22.21 4.66 3.37
C SER A 487 21.20 3.81 2.60
N ILE A 488 21.50 3.54 1.32
CA ILE A 488 20.68 2.70 0.45
C ILE A 488 20.77 1.24 0.90
N ALA A 489 21.98 0.76 1.20
CA ALA A 489 22.20 -0.59 1.72
C ALA A 489 21.49 -0.82 3.06
N CYS A 490 21.55 0.15 3.98
CA CYS A 490 20.86 0.05 5.27
C CYS A 490 19.33 -0.01 5.12
N PHE A 491 18.74 0.61 4.08
CA PHE A 491 17.30 0.56 3.86
C PHE A 491 16.78 -0.87 3.56
N LEU A 492 17.63 -1.74 2.98
CA LEU A 492 17.29 -3.15 2.79
C LEU A 492 17.07 -3.90 4.12
N THR A 493 17.75 -3.48 5.19
CA THR A 493 17.53 -4.06 6.53
C THR A 493 16.16 -3.67 7.10
N ILE A 494 15.68 -2.46 6.80
CA ILE A 494 14.32 -2.01 7.15
C ILE A 494 13.28 -2.82 6.36
N LEU A 495 13.52 -3.01 5.06
CA LEU A 495 12.65 -3.81 4.21
C LEU A 495 12.54 -5.25 4.71
N MET A 496 13.66 -5.85 5.15
CA MET A 496 13.66 -7.17 5.75
C MET A 496 12.91 -7.22 7.07
N ALA A 497 13.16 -6.26 7.98
CA ALA A 497 12.46 -6.17 9.27
C ALA A 497 10.94 -5.97 9.10
N TRP A 498 10.52 -5.11 8.18
CA TRP A 498 9.11 -4.78 7.93
C TRP A 498 8.39 -5.83 7.08
N TYR A 499 8.85 -6.08 5.86
CA TYR A 499 8.20 -6.99 4.90
C TYR A 499 8.73 -8.42 5.03
N GLY A 500 10.06 -8.59 5.01
CA GLY A 500 10.71 -9.89 4.95
C GLY A 500 10.29 -10.84 6.07
N VAL A 501 10.28 -10.37 7.33
CA VAL A 501 9.86 -11.23 8.45
C VAL A 501 8.38 -11.63 8.35
N ASN A 502 7.49 -10.73 7.89
CA ASN A 502 6.06 -11.00 7.80
C ASN A 502 5.70 -11.96 6.67
N PHE A 503 6.35 -11.81 5.50
CA PHE A 503 5.92 -12.44 4.25
C PHE A 503 6.91 -13.43 3.64
N VAL A 504 8.20 -13.35 3.99
CA VAL A 504 9.26 -14.26 3.50
C VAL A 504 9.56 -15.33 4.55
N LEU A 505 9.75 -14.93 5.81
CA LEU A 505 10.00 -15.88 6.89
C LEU A 505 8.69 -16.47 7.45
N GLY A 506 7.59 -15.71 7.44
CA GLY A 506 6.28 -16.18 7.88
C GLY A 506 6.21 -16.63 9.34
N LYS A 507 7.21 -16.25 10.16
CA LYS A 507 7.45 -16.76 11.52
C LYS A 507 7.54 -15.62 12.54
N GLY A 508 7.05 -15.87 13.75
CA GLY A 508 7.15 -14.97 14.91
C GLY A 508 5.79 -14.55 15.47
N LEU A 509 5.73 -14.37 16.80
CA LEU A 509 4.53 -13.94 17.55
C LEU A 509 4.06 -12.53 17.17
N HIS A 510 4.92 -11.78 16.46
CA HIS A 510 4.74 -10.41 16.02
C HIS A 510 4.27 -10.27 14.56
N SER A 511 4.06 -11.38 13.85
CA SER A 511 3.54 -11.36 12.47
C SER A 511 2.02 -11.32 12.49
N TYR A 512 1.44 -10.13 12.27
CA TYR A 512 -0.01 -9.93 12.26
C TYR A 512 -0.58 -9.64 10.87
N GLY A 513 0.29 -9.44 9.88
CA GLY A 513 -0.07 -9.19 8.49
C GLY A 513 0.29 -10.36 7.60
N PHE A 514 -0.44 -11.47 7.71
CA PHE A 514 -0.31 -12.55 6.73
C PHE A 514 -1.16 -12.21 5.50
N GLY A 515 -0.53 -12.11 4.35
CA GLY A 515 -1.18 -11.89 3.06
C GLY A 515 -0.32 -12.48 1.95
N ASN A 516 -0.92 -13.27 1.06
CA ASN A 516 -0.23 -13.75 -0.13
C ASN A 516 -0.29 -12.64 -1.18
N GLY A 517 0.71 -11.76 -1.22
CA GLY A 517 0.73 -10.66 -2.18
C GLY A 517 2.02 -9.84 -2.15
N GLY A 518 2.55 -9.55 -3.34
CA GLY A 518 3.63 -8.58 -3.54
C GLY A 518 5.07 -9.07 -3.31
N GLN A 519 5.29 -10.35 -3.00
CA GLN A 519 6.63 -10.91 -2.75
C GLN A 519 7.54 -10.70 -3.96
N PHE A 520 7.01 -10.91 -5.17
CA PHE A 520 7.72 -10.64 -6.41
C PHE A 520 8.13 -9.16 -6.52
N TYR A 521 7.23 -8.21 -6.23
CA TYR A 521 7.54 -6.79 -6.33
C TYR A 521 8.61 -6.36 -5.32
N VAL A 522 8.51 -6.83 -4.08
CA VAL A 522 9.48 -6.50 -3.02
C VAL A 522 10.82 -7.18 -3.29
N GLY A 523 10.83 -8.43 -3.74
CA GLY A 523 12.04 -9.16 -4.12
C GLY A 523 12.73 -8.53 -5.33
N LEU A 524 11.97 -8.12 -6.35
CA LEU A 524 12.50 -7.40 -7.51
C LEU A 524 13.08 -6.04 -7.09
N PHE A 525 12.38 -5.30 -6.23
CA PHE A 525 12.90 -4.03 -5.68
C PHE A 525 14.22 -4.25 -4.95
N ALA A 526 14.30 -5.22 -4.03
CA ALA A 526 15.53 -5.52 -3.30
C ALA A 526 16.68 -5.94 -4.23
N LEU A 527 16.40 -6.74 -5.26
CA LEU A 527 17.38 -7.12 -6.28
C LEU A 527 17.90 -5.90 -7.05
N LEU A 528 16.99 -5.02 -7.50
CA LEU A 528 17.36 -3.81 -8.23
C LEU A 528 18.23 -2.87 -7.36
N GLU A 529 17.92 -2.73 -6.08
CA GLU A 529 18.72 -1.97 -5.12
C GLU A 529 20.12 -2.57 -4.93
N LEU A 530 20.22 -3.90 -4.79
CA LEU A 530 21.52 -4.60 -4.69
C LEU A 530 22.36 -4.42 -5.97
N LEU A 531 21.73 -4.54 -7.14
CA LEU A 531 22.39 -4.29 -8.43
C LEU A 531 22.83 -2.83 -8.57
N PHE A 532 22.01 -1.88 -8.11
CA PHE A 532 22.36 -0.46 -8.10
C PHE A 532 23.55 -0.18 -7.16
N ILE A 533 23.57 -0.75 -5.96
CA ILE A 533 24.70 -0.65 -5.02
C ILE A 533 25.98 -1.21 -5.66
N LEU A 534 25.91 -2.41 -6.24
CA LEU A 534 27.05 -3.02 -6.93
C LEU A 534 27.55 -2.12 -8.06
N PHE A 535 26.63 -1.60 -8.88
CA PHE A 535 26.96 -0.67 -9.96
C PHE A 535 27.62 0.61 -9.44
N ALA A 536 27.11 1.20 -8.35
CA ALA A 536 27.67 2.37 -7.71
C ALA A 536 29.09 2.12 -7.18
N LEU A 537 29.33 0.96 -6.56
CA LEU A 537 30.65 0.59 -6.06
C LEU A 537 31.66 0.38 -7.21
N VAL A 538 31.26 -0.31 -8.28
CA VAL A 538 32.11 -0.58 -9.45
C VAL A 538 32.41 0.72 -10.23
N ARG A 539 31.42 1.61 -10.36
CA ARG A 539 31.56 2.88 -11.10
C ARG A 539 31.98 4.06 -10.22
N ARG A 540 32.45 3.80 -9.00
CA ARG A 540 32.90 4.83 -8.07
C ARG A 540 33.93 5.76 -8.76
N PRO A 541 33.70 7.09 -8.77
CA PRO A 541 34.67 8.03 -9.33
C PRO A 541 36.01 7.95 -8.60
N ARG A 542 37.11 8.03 -9.36
CA ARG A 542 38.45 8.09 -8.77
C ARG A 542 38.66 9.47 -8.14
N PRO A 543 39.33 9.57 -6.97
CA PRO A 543 39.76 10.86 -6.45
C PRO A 543 40.65 11.55 -7.49
N ALA A 544 40.50 12.87 -7.65
CA ALA A 544 41.40 13.64 -8.49
C ALA A 544 42.83 13.49 -7.97
N PRO A 545 43.84 13.32 -8.85
CA PRO A 545 45.23 13.28 -8.41
C PRO A 545 45.55 14.57 -7.65
N SER A 546 46.18 14.44 -6.49
CA SER A 546 46.69 15.58 -5.72
C SER A 546 47.79 16.26 -6.54
N SER A 547 47.49 17.45 -7.07
CA SER A 547 48.46 18.33 -7.71
C SER A 547 49.32 19.04 -6.68
#